data_AF-A0A4Q2T198-F1
#
_entry.id   AF-A0A4Q2T198-F1
#
_cell.length_a   1.000
_cell.length_b   1.000
_cell.length_c   1.000
_cell.angle_alpha   90.00
_cell.angle_beta   90.00
_cell.angle_gamma   90.00
#
_symmetry.space_group_name_H-M   'P 1'
#
loop_
_entity.id
_entity.type
_entity.pdbx_description
1 polymer ?
#
loop_
_entity_poly.entity_id
_entity_poly.type
_entity_poly.pdbx_seq_one_letter_code
_entity_poly.pdbx_strand_id
1 'polypeptide(L)' 'MTDDKKQAATEAAQLVVDQVSSYQYSAEDDTIAQQLDEGLAKAQVTLSDDERTRILAEIDGMKDEQSSAPQVSSATPVE' A
#
# COMPACT_ATOMS: atom_id res chain seq x y z
N MET A 1 4.10 20.94 11.26
CA MET A 1 3.64 20.98 9.85
C MET A 1 4.14 19.79 9.05
N THR A 2 5.39 19.34 9.24
CA THR A 2 5.92 18.15 8.55
C THR A 2 5.23 16.85 8.99
N ASP A 3 4.86 16.75 10.27
CA ASP A 3 4.14 15.60 10.82
C ASP A 3 2.74 15.44 10.22
N ASP A 4 2.03 16.54 9.98
CA ASP A 4 0.71 16.57 9.33
C ASP A 4 0.76 15.99 7.90
N LYS A 5 1.77 16.40 7.11
CA LYS A 5 1.95 15.89 5.75
C LYS A 5 2.35 14.42 5.71
N LYS A 6 3.18 13.98 6.65
CA LYS A 6 3.56 12.57 6.78
C LYS A 6 2.39 11.72 7.22
N GLN A 7 1.58 12.20 8.16
CA GLN A 7 0.38 11.50 8.60
C GLN A 7 -0.62 11.38 7.46
N ALA A 8 -0.91 12.47 6.74
CA ALA A 8 -1.76 12.44 5.55
C ALA A 8 -1.21 11.50 4.47
N ALA A 9 0.11 11.44 4.28
CA ALA A 9 0.73 10.51 3.34
C ALA A 9 0.55 9.05 3.78
N THR A 10 0.73 8.75 5.06
CA THR A 10 0.50 7.40 5.61
C THR A 10 -0.97 7.01 5.49
N GLU A 11 -1.90 7.92 5.80
CA GLU A 11 -3.34 7.69 5.65
C GLU A 11 -3.73 7.42 4.18
N ALA A 12 -3.18 8.21 3.25
CA ALA A 12 -3.42 8.01 1.82
C ALA A 12 -2.83 6.70 1.31
N ALA A 13 -1.62 6.34 1.74
CA ALA A 13 -1.01 5.05 1.42
C ALA A 13 -1.83 3.88 1.99
N GLN A 14 -2.35 4.03 3.21
CA GLN A 14 -3.18 3.01 3.86
C GLN A 14 -4.47 2.73 3.08
N LEU A 15 -5.11 3.79 2.55
CA LEU A 15 -6.31 3.65 1.71
C LEU A 15 -6.02 2.89 0.42
N VAL A 16 -4.86 3.12 -0.20
CA VAL A 16 -4.44 2.39 -1.40
C VAL A 16 -4.25 0.91 -1.09
N VAL A 17 -3.55 0.59 0.01
CA VAL A 17 -3.30 -0.79 0.42
C VAL A 17 -4.60 -1.53 0.71
N ASP A 18 -5.54 -0.89 1.41
CA ASP A 18 -6.87 -1.45 1.68
C ASP A 18 -7.64 -1.74 0.38
N GLN A 19 -7.58 -0.79 -0.57
CA GLN A 19 -8.23 -0.95 -1.87
C GLN A 19 -7.63 -2.10 -2.67
N VAL A 20 -6.30 -2.19 -2.77
CA VAL A 20 -5.61 -3.27 -3.49
C VAL A 20 -5.88 -4.62 -2.84
N SER A 21 -5.84 -4.66 -1.51
CA SER A 21 -6.14 -5.85 -0.72
C SER A 21 -7.59 -6.33 -0.90
N SER A 22 -8.55 -5.43 -1.12
CA SER A 22 -9.94 -5.79 -1.41
C SER A 22 -10.10 -6.62 -2.69
N TYR A 23 -9.27 -6.38 -3.71
CA TYR A 23 -9.34 -7.08 -5.00
C TYR A 23 -8.30 -8.19 -5.17
N GLN A 24 -7.41 -8.38 -4.18
CA GLN A 24 -6.29 -9.33 -4.26
C GLN A 24 -6.74 -10.77 -4.57
N TYR A 25 -7.92 -11.16 -4.08
CA TYR A 25 -8.44 -12.53 -4.24
C TYR A 25 -8.73 -12.89 -5.70
N SER A 26 -8.90 -11.88 -6.55
CA SER A 26 -9.17 -12.02 -7.99
C SER A 26 -8.02 -11.54 -8.87
N ALA A 27 -6.93 -11.03 -8.29
CA ALA A 27 -5.81 -10.44 -9.00
C ALA A 27 -4.58 -11.36 -8.98
N GLU A 28 -3.78 -11.30 -10.05
CA GLU A 28 -2.43 -11.90 -10.08
C GLU A 28 -1.45 -11.00 -9.33
N ASP A 29 -0.36 -11.58 -8.84
CA ASP A 29 0.58 -10.89 -7.92
C ASP A 29 1.29 -9.71 -8.61
N ASP A 30 1.61 -9.82 -9.90
CA ASP A 30 2.08 -8.71 -10.74
C ASP A 30 1.05 -7.57 -10.84
N THR A 31 -0.24 -7.90 -10.90
CA THR A 31 -1.32 -6.90 -10.95
C THR A 31 -1.45 -6.17 -9.62
N ILE A 32 -1.29 -6.89 -8.50
CA ILE A 32 -1.30 -6.32 -7.16
C ILE A 32 -0.16 -5.30 -7.01
N ALA A 33 1.05 -5.68 -7.42
CA ALA A 33 2.21 -4.78 -7.39
C ALA A 33 1.98 -3.52 -8.22
N GLN A 34 1.45 -3.66 -9.43
CA GLN A 34 1.18 -2.53 -10.31
C GLN A 34 0.08 -1.62 -9.73
N GLN A 35 -1.01 -2.17 -9.21
CA GLN A 35 -2.10 -1.37 -8.64
C GLN A 35 -1.70 -0.64 -7.36
N LEU A 36 -0.85 -1.26 -6.52
CA LEU A 36 -0.27 -0.58 -5.37
C LEU A 36 0.55 0.64 -5.82
N ASP A 37 1.44 0.47 -6.79
CA ASP A 37 2.28 1.55 -7.31
C ASP A 37 1.44 2.68 -7.93
N GLU A 38 0.48 2.32 -8.77
CA GLU A 38 -0.45 3.27 -9.40
C GLU A 38 -1.28 4.03 -8.36
N GLY A 39 -1.75 3.35 -7.32
CA GLY A 39 -2.53 3.98 -6.26
C GLY A 39 -1.69 4.94 -5.43
N LEU A 40 -0.46 4.56 -5.07
CA LEU A 40 0.48 5.42 -4.35
C LEU A 40 0.84 6.66 -5.18
N ALA A 41 1.12 6.48 -6.48
CA ALA A 41 1.39 7.58 -7.39
C ALA A 41 0.19 8.54 -7.55
N LYS A 42 -1.03 8.00 -7.67
CA LYS A 42 -2.27 8.81 -7.71
C LYS A 42 -2.51 9.59 -6.42
N ALA A 43 -2.17 8.98 -5.28
CA ALA A 43 -2.24 9.62 -3.97
C ALA A 43 -1.08 10.60 -3.70
N GLN A 44 -0.15 10.76 -4.64
CA GLN A 44 1.05 11.57 -4.47
C GLN A 44 1.87 11.18 -3.23
N VAL A 45 1.97 9.87 -2.99
CA VAL A 45 2.75 9.30 -1.90
C VAL A 45 3.68 8.23 -2.43
N THR A 46 4.75 8.00 -1.69
CA THR A 46 5.79 7.03 -2.00
C THR A 46 6.13 6.28 -0.72
N LEU A 47 6.28 4.97 -0.85
CA LEU A 47 6.79 4.08 0.19
C LEU A 47 8.28 3.82 -0.05
N SER A 48 9.01 3.52 1.02
CA SER A 48 10.36 2.98 0.87
C SER A 48 10.31 1.60 0.25
N ASP A 49 11.35 1.20 -0.50
CA ASP A 49 11.38 -0.08 -1.21
C ASP A 49 11.20 -1.28 -0.26
N ASP A 50 11.78 -1.21 0.93
CA ASP A 50 11.60 -2.20 2.01
C ASP A 50 10.14 -2.31 2.47
N GLU A 51 9.47 -1.16 2.70
CA GLU A 51 8.07 -1.12 3.15
C GLU A 51 7.15 -1.62 2.04
N ARG A 52 7.39 -1.21 0.80
CA ARG A 52 6.65 -1.69 -0.38
C ARG A 52 6.76 -3.20 -0.54
N THR A 53 7.98 -3.74 -0.44
CA THR A 53 8.24 -5.18 -0.55
C THR A 53 7.52 -5.95 0.56
N ARG A 54 7.57 -5.43 1.79
CA ARG A 54 6.86 -6.00 2.94
C ARG A 54 5.35 -6.02 2.69
N ILE A 55 4.77 -4.88 2.31
CA ILE A 55 3.33 -4.74 2.04
C ILE A 55 2.90 -5.75 0.98
N LEU A 56 3.65 -5.87 -0.12
CA LEU A 56 3.34 -6.82 -1.19
C LEU A 56 3.37 -8.28 -0.72
N ALA A 57 4.38 -8.66 0.06
CA ALA A 57 4.47 -10.01 0.63
C ALA A 57 3.31 -10.30 1.61
N GLU A 58 2.88 -9.29 2.39
CA GLU A 58 1.72 -9.43 3.29
C GLU A 58 0.41 -9.57 2.48
N ILE A 59 0.20 -8.76 1.44
CA ILE A 59 -0.98 -8.87 0.55
C ILE A 59 -1.00 -10.24 -0.14
N ASP A 60 0.13 -10.75 -0.62
CA ASP A 60 0.25 -12.08 -1.21
C ASP A 60 -0.13 -13.19 -0.22
N GLY A 61 0.43 -13.16 1.00
CA GLY A 61 0.12 -14.15 2.05
C GLY A 61 -1.35 -14.14 2.50
N MET A 62 -2.03 -13.00 2.43
CA MET A 62 -3.47 -12.90 2.71
C MET A 62 -4.37 -13.63 1.70
N LYS A 63 -3.84 -14.08 0.56
CA LYS A 63 -4.59 -14.91 -0.40
C LYS A 63 -4.93 -16.27 0.18
N ASP A 64 -4.03 -16.82 1.00
CA ASP A 64 -4.18 -18.11 1.68
C ASP A 64 -4.97 -18.02 3.00
N GLU A 65 -4.92 -16.87 3.67
CA GLU A 65 -5.54 -16.66 5.00
C GLU A 65 -6.49 -15.45 4.96
N GLN A 66 -7.76 -15.58 5.40
CA GLN A 66 -8.66 -14.43 5.55
C GLN A 66 -8.13 -13.46 6.62
N SER A 67 -7.22 -12.59 6.21
CA SER A 67 -6.55 -11.60 7.03
C SER A 67 -6.99 -10.19 6.65
N SER A 68 -6.66 -9.21 7.49
CA SER A 68 -6.92 -7.79 7.20
C SER A 68 -5.79 -7.20 6.37
N ALA A 69 -6.10 -6.13 5.61
CA ALA A 69 -5.11 -5.45 4.78
C ALA A 69 -3.88 -5.01 5.61
N PRO A 70 -2.66 -5.10 5.04
CA PRO A 70 -1.46 -4.75 5.77
C PRO A 70 -1.43 -3.26 6.14
N GLN A 71 -0.74 -2.97 7.23
CA GLN A 71 -0.65 -1.61 7.77
C GLN A 71 0.62 -0.92 7.26
N VAL A 72 0.47 0.29 6.74
CA VAL A 72 1.59 1.15 6.34
C VAL A 72 2.20 1.76 7.61
N SER A 73 3.47 1.46 7.90
CA SER A 73 4.15 2.08 9.05
C SER A 73 4.62 3.49 8.72
N SER A 74 5.09 3.72 7.48
CA SER A 74 5.54 5.04 7.07
C SER A 74 5.42 5.27 5.56
N ALA A 75 4.88 6.44 5.20
CA ALA A 75 4.89 6.94 3.83
C ALA A 75 5.43 8.38 3.79
N THR A 76 5.94 8.76 2.64
CA THR A 76 6.38 10.13 2.36
C THR A 76 5.59 10.69 1.18
N PRO A 77 5.16 11.96 1.23
CA PRO A 77 4.59 12.61 0.05
C PRO A 77 5.67 12.74 -1.03
N VAL A 78 5.29 12.58 -2.32
CA VAL A 78 6.18 12.99 -3.42
C VAL A 78 6.29 14.52 -3.43
N GLU A 79 7.50 15.03 -3.58
CA GLU A 79 7.80 16.48 -3.58
C GLU A 79 7.65 17.10 -4.97
#